data_AF-A0A935S1D9-F1
#
_entry.id   AF-A0A935S1D9-F1
#
_cell.length_a   1.000
_cell.length_b   1.000
_cell.length_c   1.000
_cell.angle_alpha   90.00
_cell.angle_beta   90.00
_cell.angle_gamma   90.00
#
_symmetry.space_group_name_H-M   'P 1'
#
loop_
_entity.id
_entity.type
_entity.pdbx_description
1 polymer ?
#
loop_
_entity_poly.entity_id
_entity_poly.type
_entity_poly.pdbx_seq_one_letter_code
_entity_poly.pdbx_strand_id
1 'polypeptide(L)'
;MKIILQVNAGVEILAGFILLFNPHLLLNHAEPNIQGIVISKMYGILALCFGIITYILGKHFEYTILFKQVILTIIAFHFAVGLHMYGVFKQHITPNIGATALHFSLAVIFILIYLKHMQKFTA
;
A
#
# COMPACT_ATOMS: atom_id res chain seq x y z
N MET A 1 -10.59 -7.08 10.63
CA MET A 1 -9.75 -5.95 11.06
C MET A 1 -8.28 -6.34 11.12
N LYS A 2 -7.84 -7.23 12.03
CA LYS A 2 -6.46 -7.76 12.06
C LYS A 2 -5.95 -8.27 10.70
N ILE A 3 -6.81 -8.95 9.93
CA ILE A 3 -6.46 -9.44 8.59
C ILE A 3 -6.05 -8.31 7.62
N ILE A 4 -6.64 -7.12 7.73
CA ILE A 4 -6.25 -5.95 6.91
C ILE A 4 -4.80 -5.59 7.19
N LEU A 5 -4.43 -5.51 8.48
CA LEU A 5 -3.05 -5.21 8.90
C LEU A 5 -2.07 -6.28 8.40
N GLN A 6 -2.44 -7.56 8.48
CA GLN A 6 -1.58 -8.67 8.05
C GLN A 6 -1.40 -8.71 6.53
N VAL A 7 -2.46 -8.50 5.76
CA VAL A 7 -2.40 -8.46 4.30
C VAL A 7 -1.62 -7.23 3.84
N ASN A 8 -1.91 -6.05 4.41
CA ASN A 8 -1.14 -4.84 4.14
C ASN A 8 0.36 -5.06 4.43
N ALA A 9 0.70 -5.61 5.60
CA ALA A 9 2.08 -5.91 5.94
C ALA A 9 2.77 -6.80 4.91
N GLY A 10 2.12 -7.90 4.50
CA GLY A 10 2.68 -8.80 3.50
C GLY A 10 2.90 -8.11 2.14
N VAL A 11 1.91 -7.37 1.66
CA VAL A 11 1.99 -6.65 0.38
C VAL A 11 3.10 -5.59 0.42
N GLU A 12 3.13 -4.76 1.46
CA GLU A 12 4.07 -3.64 1.57
C GLU A 12 5.51 -4.10 1.81
N ILE A 13 5.72 -5.17 2.60
CA ILE A 13 7.05 -5.79 2.74
C ILE A 13 7.54 -6.34 1.40
N LEU A 14 6.68 -7.07 0.68
CA LEU A 14 7.03 -7.65 -0.61
C LEU A 14 7.31 -6.57 -1.65
N ALA A 15 6.42 -5.57 -1.77
CA ALA A 15 6.59 -4.44 -2.68
C ALA A 15 7.87 -3.64 -2.33
N GLY A 16 8.09 -3.36 -1.04
CA GLY A 16 9.27 -2.66 -0.57
C GLY A 16 10.58 -3.38 -0.91
N PHE A 17 10.61 -4.69 -0.68
CA PHE A 17 11.76 -5.53 -1.05
C PHE A 17 11.99 -5.52 -2.57
N ILE A 18 10.93 -5.74 -3.37
CA ILE A 18 11.02 -5.74 -4.83
C ILE A 18 11.56 -4.40 -5.35
N LEU A 19 11.04 -3.27 -4.87
CA LEU A 19 11.45 -1.96 -5.37
C LEU A 19 12.84 -1.53 -4.92
N LEU A 20 13.32 -2.03 -3.78
CA LEU A 20 14.68 -1.75 -3.30
C LEU A 20 15.74 -2.43 -4.19
N PHE A 21 15.49 -3.69 -4.56
CA PHE A 21 16.43 -4.51 -5.32
C PHE A 21 16.18 -4.49 -6.84
N ASN A 22 14.97 -4.16 -7.27
CA ASN A 22 14.58 -4.06 -8.66
C ASN A 22 13.73 -2.78 -8.92
N PRO A 23 14.33 -1.59 -8.76
CA PRO A 23 13.63 -0.30 -8.85
C PRO A 23 13.05 0.00 -10.24
N HIS A 24 13.52 -0.72 -11.27
CA HIS A 24 13.01 -0.58 -12.63
C HIS A 24 11.54 -0.97 -12.75
N LEU A 25 11.04 -1.83 -11.85
CA LEU A 25 9.66 -2.34 -11.89
C LEU A 25 8.59 -1.31 -11.53
N LEU A 26 8.92 -0.24 -10.78
CA LEU A 26 7.92 0.76 -10.40
C LEU A 26 7.33 1.47 -11.63
N LEU A 27 8.23 1.86 -12.54
CA LEU A 27 7.86 2.59 -13.75
C LEU A 27 7.94 1.74 -15.02
N ASN A 28 8.55 0.57 -14.95
CA ASN A 28 8.81 -0.34 -16.07
C ASN A 28 9.36 0.40 -17.30
N HIS A 29 10.29 1.33 -17.05
CA HIS A 29 11.01 2.08 -18.07
C HIS A 29 12.27 1.32 -18.47
N ALA A 30 12.51 1.19 -19.78
CA ALA A 30 13.68 0.49 -20.31
C ALA A 30 15.01 1.17 -19.92
N GLU A 31 15.01 2.50 -19.82
CA GLU A 31 16.15 3.30 -19.37
C GLU A 31 15.69 4.35 -18.34
N PRO A 32 15.48 3.96 -17.08
CA PRO A 32 15.09 4.92 -16.06
C PRO A 32 16.30 5.77 -15.70
N ASN A 33 16.08 7.09 -15.69
CA ASN A 33 17.10 8.03 -15.23
C ASN A 33 17.43 7.78 -13.74
N ILE A 34 18.57 8.31 -13.31
CA ILE A 34 19.08 8.13 -11.93
C ILE A 34 18.04 8.60 -10.89
N GLN A 35 17.32 9.69 -11.18
CA GLN A 35 16.29 10.22 -10.28
C GLN A 35 15.13 9.24 -10.07
N GLY A 36 14.64 8.61 -11.14
CA GLY A 36 13.59 7.60 -11.08
C GLY A 36 14.01 6.36 -10.29
N ILE A 37 15.27 5.94 -10.43
CA ILE A 37 15.84 4.84 -9.63
C ILE A 37 15.86 5.21 -8.15
N VAL A 38 16.36 6.41 -7.81
CA VAL A 38 16.43 6.88 -6.42
C VAL A 38 15.02 6.97 -5.80
N ILE A 39 14.07 7.58 -6.51
CA ILE A 39 12.68 7.69 -6.05
C ILE A 39 12.06 6.32 -5.85
N SER A 40 12.26 5.38 -6.77
CA SER A 40 11.73 4.02 -6.62
C SER A 40 12.30 3.31 -5.41
N LYS A 41 13.60 3.46 -5.13
CA LYS A 41 14.21 2.88 -3.93
C LYS A 41 13.69 3.53 -2.65
N MET A 42 13.56 4.86 -2.63
CA MET A 42 12.96 5.56 -1.48
C MET A 42 11.53 5.10 -1.23
N TYR A 43 10.72 4.96 -2.29
CA TYR A 43 9.37 4.43 -2.20
C TYR A 43 9.37 2.98 -1.68
N GLY A 44 10.30 2.15 -2.14
CA GLY A 44 10.50 0.79 -1.61
C GLY A 44 10.86 0.74 -0.12
N ILE A 45 11.75 1.64 0.34
CA ILE A 45 12.09 1.77 1.77
C ILE A 45 10.85 2.16 2.58
N LEU A 46 10.07 3.13 2.12
CA LEU A 46 8.85 3.57 2.78
C LEU A 46 7.81 2.44 2.87
N ALA A 47 7.60 1.71 1.77
CA ALA A 47 6.73 0.52 1.73
C ALA A 47 7.21 -0.55 2.73
N LEU A 48 8.51 -0.85 2.76
CA LEU A 48 9.08 -1.82 3.70
C LEU A 48 8.86 -1.39 5.16
N CYS A 49 9.14 -0.12 5.50
CA CYS A 49 8.89 0.42 6.84
C CYS A 49 7.40 0.36 7.21
N PHE A 50 6.51 0.75 6.28
CA PHE A 50 5.08 0.70 6.51
C PHE A 50 4.57 -0.72 6.70
N GLY A 51 5.11 -1.67 5.93
CA GLY A 51 4.84 -3.10 6.08
C GLY A 51 5.28 -3.65 7.44
N ILE A 52 6.48 -3.29 7.91
CA ILE A 52 6.97 -3.70 9.24
C ILE A 52 6.10 -3.09 10.36
N ILE A 53 5.77 -1.81 10.27
CA ILE A 53 4.91 -1.14 11.27
C ILE A 53 3.54 -1.81 11.32
N THR A 54 2.92 -2.05 10.16
CA THR A 54 1.60 -2.70 10.11
C THR A 54 1.63 -4.16 10.54
N TYR A 55 2.75 -4.87 10.35
CA TYR A 55 2.96 -6.21 10.92
C TYR A 55 2.94 -6.19 12.44
N ILE A 56 3.72 -5.29 13.06
CA ILE A 56 3.79 -5.12 14.53
C ILE A 56 2.41 -4.76 15.07
N LEU A 57 1.74 -3.79 14.46
CA LEU A 57 0.37 -3.41 14.81
C LEU A 57 -0.61 -4.59 14.69
N GLY A 58 -0.44 -5.45 13.67
CA GLY A 58 -1.24 -6.67 13.52
C GLY A 58 -1.03 -7.69 14.63
N LYS A 59 0.18 -7.77 15.22
CA LYS A 59 0.46 -8.65 16.37
C LYS A 59 -0.23 -8.16 17.65
N HIS A 60 -0.30 -6.84 17.84
CA HIS A 60 -0.89 -6.19 19.00
C HIS A 60 -2.30 -5.61 18.73
N PHE A 61 -3.01 -6.16 17.74
CA PHE A 61 -4.30 -5.63 17.33
C PHE A 61 -5.35 -5.75 18.45
N GLU A 62 -5.99 -4.63 18.76
CA GLU A 62 -7.13 -4.53 19.66
C GLU A 62 -8.24 -3.69 19.03
N TYR A 63 -9.49 -3.86 19.48
CA TYR A 63 -10.63 -3.09 18.99
C TYR A 63 -10.73 -1.71 19.65
N THR A 64 -9.72 -0.87 19.44
CA THR A 64 -9.68 0.52 19.94
C THR A 64 -9.96 1.55 18.84
N ILE A 65 -10.34 2.77 19.23
CA ILE A 65 -10.51 3.90 18.30
C ILE A 65 -9.22 4.15 17.50
N LEU A 66 -8.05 4.01 18.13
CA LEU A 66 -6.76 4.14 17.45
C LEU A 66 -6.63 3.14 16.30
N PHE A 67 -6.89 1.85 16.54
CA PHE A 67 -6.82 0.84 15.49
C PHE A 67 -7.86 1.05 14.39
N LYS A 68 -9.04 1.58 14.73
CA LYS A 68 -10.05 1.99 13.74
C LYS A 68 -9.51 3.05 12.80
N GLN A 69 -8.87 4.08 13.35
CA GLN A 69 -8.27 5.18 12.57
C GLN A 69 -7.09 4.70 11.73
N VAL A 70 -6.20 3.89 12.30
CA VAL A 70 -5.07 3.30 11.56
C VAL A 70 -5.55 2.50 10.35
N ILE A 71 -6.58 1.65 10.51
CA ILE A 71 -7.12 0.85 9.40
C ILE A 71 -7.74 1.75 8.33
N LEU A 72 -8.46 2.81 8.71
CA LEU A 72 -8.99 3.77 7.74
C LEU A 72 -7.87 4.50 7.00
N THR A 73 -6.78 4.86 7.68
CA THR A 73 -5.59 5.46 7.05
C THR A 73 -4.95 4.51 6.05
N ILE A 74 -4.85 3.21 6.35
CA ILE A 74 -4.34 2.19 5.40
C ILE A 74 -5.23 2.11 4.15
N ILE A 75 -6.56 2.10 4.33
CA ILE A 75 -7.51 2.09 3.21
C ILE A 75 -7.36 3.36 2.36
N ALA A 76 -7.30 4.53 2.99
CA ALA A 76 -7.15 5.80 2.33
C ALA A 76 -5.80 5.90 1.59
N PHE A 77 -4.72 5.38 2.19
CA PHE A 77 -3.40 5.28 1.55
C PHE A 77 -3.48 4.50 0.25
N HIS A 78 -3.99 3.27 0.26
CA HIS A 78 -4.10 2.48 -0.97
C HIS A 78 -5.01 3.14 -2.01
N PHE A 79 -6.11 3.75 -1.58
CA PHE A 79 -6.98 4.47 -2.50
C PHE A 79 -6.25 5.66 -3.16
N ALA A 80 -5.53 6.46 -2.38
CA ALA A 80 -4.77 7.61 -2.86
C ALA A 80 -3.63 7.19 -3.81
N VAL A 81 -2.90 6.12 -3.47
CA VAL A 81 -1.85 5.58 -4.36
C VAL A 81 -2.47 5.04 -5.65
N GLY A 82 -3.62 4.36 -5.58
CA GLY A 82 -4.36 3.90 -6.76
C GLY A 82 -4.74 5.05 -7.70
N LEU A 83 -5.28 6.14 -7.15
CA LEU A 83 -5.58 7.37 -7.90
C LEU A 83 -4.33 8.00 -8.51
N HIS A 84 -3.24 8.10 -7.74
CA HIS A 84 -1.98 8.65 -8.23
C HIS A 84 -1.45 7.82 -9.41
N MET A 85 -1.36 6.50 -9.25
CA MET A 85 -0.87 5.61 -10.30
C MET A 85 -1.78 5.61 -11.53
N TYR A 86 -3.09 5.83 -11.36
CA TYR A 86 -3.99 6.00 -12.50
C TYR A 86 -3.65 7.28 -13.28
N GLY A 87 -3.39 8.38 -12.59
CA GLY A 87 -2.93 9.64 -13.20
C GLY A 87 -1.62 9.45 -13.96
N VAL A 88 -0.64 8.79 -13.36
CA VAL A 88 0.66 8.47 -13.97
C VAL A 88 0.49 7.59 -15.23
N PHE A 89 -0.39 6.58 -15.19
CA PHE A 89 -0.74 5.76 -16.35
C PHE A 89 -1.40 6.59 -17.47
N LYS A 90 -2.35 7.46 -17.12
CA LYS A 90 -3.03 8.35 -18.07
C LYS A 90 -2.09 9.39 -18.70
N GLN A 91 -0.99 9.71 -18.04
CA GLN A 91 0.09 10.57 -18.55
C GLN A 91 1.14 9.81 -19.36
N HIS A 92 0.96 8.49 -19.57
CA HIS A 92 1.91 7.62 -20.29
C HIS A 92 3.30 7.52 -19.65
N ILE A 93 3.41 7.81 -18.35
CA ILE A 93 4.66 7.68 -17.58
C ILE A 93 4.88 6.21 -17.17
N THR A 94 3.81 5.45 -16.92
CA THR A 94 3.88 4.00 -16.75
C THR A 94 3.17 3.29 -17.90
N PRO A 95 3.72 2.14 -18.37
CA PRO A 95 3.17 1.45 -19.53
C PRO A 95 1.91 0.63 -19.21
N ASN A 96 1.62 0.38 -17.93
CA ASN A 96 0.50 -0.48 -17.52
C ASN A 96 -0.27 0.09 -16.34
N ILE A 97 -1.53 -0.34 -16.24
CA ILE A 97 -2.48 0.01 -15.16
C ILE A 97 -2.33 -0.90 -13.93
N GLY A 98 -1.33 -1.78 -13.91
CA GLY A 98 -1.22 -2.86 -12.91
C GLY A 98 -1.16 -2.33 -11.47
N ALA A 99 -0.35 -1.29 -11.24
CA ALA A 99 -0.23 -0.66 -9.92
C ALA A 99 -1.55 -0.02 -9.46
N THR A 100 -2.27 0.67 -10.37
CA THR A 100 -3.60 1.22 -10.11
C THR A 100 -4.58 0.11 -9.70
N ALA A 101 -4.64 -0.95 -10.49
CA ALA A 101 -5.56 -2.06 -10.26
C ALA A 101 -5.28 -2.75 -8.92
N LEU A 102 -4.01 -3.00 -8.60
CA LEU A 102 -3.60 -3.59 -7.33
C LEU A 102 -4.04 -2.73 -6.13
N HIS A 103 -3.68 -1.45 -6.15
CA HIS A 103 -3.97 -0.55 -5.03
C HIS A 103 -5.48 -0.30 -4.85
N PHE A 104 -6.24 -0.12 -5.93
CA PHE A 104 -7.70 -0.03 -5.81
C PHE A 104 -8.35 -1.32 -5.34
N SER A 105 -7.89 -2.48 -5.82
CA SER A 105 -8.41 -3.77 -5.36
C SER A 105 -8.20 -3.94 -3.86
N LEU A 106 -7.01 -3.60 -3.35
CA LEU A 106 -6.72 -3.61 -1.92
C LEU A 106 -7.62 -2.64 -1.15
N ALA A 107 -7.76 -1.39 -1.61
CA ALA A 107 -8.63 -0.42 -0.97
C ALA A 107 -10.09 -0.91 -0.89
N VAL A 108 -10.63 -1.46 -1.98
CA VAL A 108 -11.98 -2.02 -2.05
C VAL A 108 -12.14 -3.23 -1.13
N ILE A 109 -11.21 -4.18 -1.18
CA ILE A 109 -11.26 -5.36 -0.30
C ILE A 109 -11.18 -4.95 1.17
N PHE A 110 -10.29 -4.03 1.51
CA PHE A 110 -10.13 -3.56 2.88
C PHE A 110 -11.34 -2.78 3.38
N ILE A 111 -11.96 -1.92 2.57
CA ILE A 111 -13.18 -1.23 2.98
C ILE A 111 -14.34 -2.20 3.20
N LEU A 112 -14.48 -3.25 2.37
CA LEU A 112 -15.51 -4.27 2.56
C LEU A 112 -15.30 -5.05 3.87
N ILE A 113 -14.05 -5.44 4.17
CA ILE A 113 -13.70 -6.07 5.45
C ILE A 113 -13.93 -5.10 6.63
N TYR A 114 -13.62 -3.82 6.44
CA TYR A 114 -13.83 -2.78 7.44
C TYR A 114 -15.32 -2.64 7.78
N LEU A 115 -16.17 -2.43 6.77
CA LEU A 115 -17.61 -2.27 6.96
C LEU A 115 -18.24 -3.49 7.63
N LYS A 116 -17.77 -4.71 7.31
CA LYS A 116 -18.22 -5.95 7.94
C LYS A 116 -17.93 -6.02 9.45
N HIS A 117 -16.87 -5.36 9.93
CA HIS A 117 -16.38 -5.52 11.29
C HIS A 117 -16.34 -4.24 12.12
N MET A 118 -16.72 -3.08 11.56
CA MET A 118 -16.58 -1.78 12.21
C MET A 118 -17.41 -1.62 13.49
N GLN A 119 -18.51 -2.38 13.64
CA GLN A 119 -19.34 -2.37 14.83
C GLN A 119 -18.65 -2.98 16.06
N LYS A 120 -17.54 -3.70 15.88
CA LYS A 120 -16.76 -4.30 16.98
C LYS A 120 -15.86 -3.31 17.71
N PHE A 121 -15.66 -2.12 17.17
CA PHE A 121 -14.98 -1.05 17.90
C PHE A 121 -15.93 -0.51 18.95
N THR A 122 -15.63 -0.74 20.22
CA THR A 122 -16.35 -0.13 21.33
C THR A 122 -16.11 1.37 21.31
N ALA A 123 -17.16 2.16 21.58
CA ALA A 123 -17.06 3.59 21.79
C ALA A 123 -16.21 3.91 23.02
#